data_AF-A0A7J9YIV8-F1
#
_entry.id   AF-A0A7J9YIV8-F1
#
_cell.length_a   1.000
_cell.length_b   1.000
_cell.length_c   1.000
_cell.angle_alpha   90.00
_cell.angle_beta   90.00
_cell.angle_gamma   90.00
#
_symmetry.space_group_name_H-M   'P 1'
#
loop_
_entity.id
_entity.type
_entity.pdbx_description
1 polymer ?
#
loop_
_entity_poly.entity_id
_entity_poly.type
_entity_poly.pdbx_seq_one_letter_code
_entity_poly.pdbx_strand_id
1 'polypeptide(L)'
;MSDDVLKLAYEAACSALREQDATLTSLRNRATGLLSAAAVVTSLATAIGVVDTGTGQGAMLPVWAGWTLLALVCLIGVSSMFAVWPAANWNFGPDPAKLLASAGTDVDEVRRSATTALVSAITINDASIAARGKAYRVGAALLLAEMIVLVAAALTGGG
;
A
#
# COMPACT_ATOMS: atom_id res chain seq x y z
N MET A 1 -34.98 21.88 9.70
CA MET A 1 -33.79 21.66 10.56
C MET A 1 -33.25 20.23 10.47
N SER A 2 -34.08 19.18 10.38
CA SER A 2 -33.60 17.79 10.19
C SER A 2 -32.96 17.57 8.81
N ASP A 3 -33.57 18.08 7.74
CA ASP A 3 -33.16 17.79 6.36
C ASP A 3 -31.84 18.44 5.98
N ASP A 4 -31.59 19.66 6.45
CA ASP A 4 -30.33 20.38 6.18
C ASP A 4 -29.14 19.66 6.82
N VAL A 5 -29.33 19.14 8.05
CA VAL A 5 -28.33 18.34 8.75
C VAL A 5 -28.11 17.00 8.04
N LEU A 6 -29.18 16.34 7.57
CA LEU A 6 -29.07 15.10 6.80
C LEU A 6 -28.38 15.30 5.45
N LYS A 7 -28.68 16.39 4.75
CA LYS A 7 -28.04 16.75 3.49
C LYS A 7 -26.55 17.03 3.69
N LEU A 8 -26.21 17.82 4.71
CA LEU A 8 -24.82 18.09 5.08
C LEU A 8 -24.07 16.80 5.42
N ALA A 9 -24.68 15.90 6.18
CA ALA A 9 -24.08 14.61 6.54
C ALA A 9 -23.84 13.72 5.30
N TYR A 10 -24.80 13.67 4.37
CA TYR A 10 -24.67 12.92 3.12
C TYR A 10 -23.55 13.49 2.22
N GLU A 11 -23.49 14.81 2.05
CA GLU A 11 -22.45 15.48 1.26
C GLU A 11 -21.05 15.28 1.88
N ALA A 12 -20.94 15.43 3.20
CA ALA A 12 -19.69 15.17 3.93
C ALA A 12 -19.23 13.72 3.76
N ALA A 13 -20.15 12.75 3.85
CA ALA A 13 -19.82 11.34 3.70
C ALA A 13 -19.42 10.97 2.26
N CYS A 14 -20.09 11.54 1.24
CA CYS A 14 -19.66 11.43 -0.15
C CYS A 14 -18.25 12.02 -0.37
N SER A 15 -17.96 13.17 0.23
CA SER A 15 -16.65 13.80 0.17
C SER A 15 -15.57 12.94 0.80
N ALA A 16 -15.82 12.38 1.98
CA ALA A 16 -14.88 11.52 2.69
C ALA A 16 -14.53 10.25 1.88
N LEU A 17 -15.51 9.62 1.22
CA LEU A 17 -15.24 8.46 0.35
C LEU A 17 -14.37 8.81 -0.86
N ARG A 18 -14.59 9.98 -1.48
CA ARG A 18 -13.72 10.47 -2.56
C ARG A 18 -12.29 10.69 -2.08
N GLU A 19 -12.12 11.21 -0.87
CA GLU A 19 -10.80 11.40 -0.26
C GLU A 19 -10.11 10.05 0.05
N GLN A 20 -10.86 9.03 0.49
CA GLN A 20 -10.34 7.67 0.67
C GLN A 20 -9.85 7.06 -0.66
N ASP A 21 -10.59 7.25 -1.75
CA ASP A 21 -10.19 6.75 -3.08
C ASP A 21 -8.92 7.46 -3.61
N ALA A 22 -8.82 8.78 -3.40
CA ALA A 22 -7.61 9.53 -3.71
C ALA A 22 -6.41 9.05 -2.87
N THR A 23 -6.63 8.80 -1.58
CA THR A 23 -5.61 8.26 -0.65
C THR A 23 -5.13 6.88 -1.08
N LEU A 24 -6.04 6.00 -1.49
CA LEU A 24 -5.69 4.70 -2.04
C LEU A 24 -4.84 4.79 -3.29
N THR A 25 -5.24 5.65 -4.22
CA THR A 25 -4.52 5.85 -5.48
C THR A 25 -3.10 6.34 -5.19
N SER A 26 -2.96 7.27 -4.25
CA SER A 26 -1.65 7.72 -3.76
C SER A 26 -0.84 6.57 -3.14
N LEU A 27 -1.45 5.73 -2.31
CA LEU A 27 -0.78 4.58 -1.68
C LEU A 27 -0.33 3.55 -2.72
N ARG A 28 -1.16 3.24 -3.72
CA ARG A 28 -0.79 2.37 -4.84
C ARG A 28 0.39 2.93 -5.63
N ASN A 29 0.35 4.21 -5.98
CA ASN A 29 1.46 4.86 -6.70
C ASN A 29 2.77 4.81 -5.90
N ARG A 30 2.70 5.06 -4.58
CA ARG A 30 3.87 4.96 -3.69
C ARG A 30 4.39 3.54 -3.58
N ALA A 31 3.50 2.54 -3.50
CA ALA A 31 3.89 1.13 -3.44
C ALA A 31 4.56 0.68 -4.75
N THR A 32 4.06 1.12 -5.91
CA THR A 32 4.73 0.89 -7.21
C THR A 32 6.12 1.52 -7.23
N GLY A 33 6.26 2.76 -6.73
CA GLY A 33 7.56 3.42 -6.62
C GLY A 33 8.55 2.66 -5.71
N LEU A 34 8.08 2.11 -4.59
CA LEU A 34 8.89 1.26 -3.71
C LEU A 34 9.38 0.00 -4.42
N LEU A 35 8.50 -0.65 -5.21
CA LEU A 35 8.81 -1.85 -5.97
C LEU A 35 9.89 -1.58 -7.05
N SER A 36 9.78 -0.45 -7.75
CA SER A 36 10.80 0.02 -8.69
C SER A 36 12.14 0.28 -8.00
N ALA A 37 12.13 0.90 -6.82
CA ALA A 37 13.35 1.14 -6.05
C ALA A 37 14.01 -0.17 -5.62
N ALA A 38 13.24 -1.14 -5.12
CA ALA A 38 13.73 -2.48 -4.77
C ALA A 38 14.39 -3.17 -5.96
N ALA A 39 13.77 -3.11 -7.15
CA ALA A 39 14.35 -3.68 -8.37
C ALA A 39 15.72 -3.05 -8.72
N VAL A 40 15.88 -1.74 -8.53
CA VAL A 40 17.18 -1.06 -8.72
C VAL A 40 18.21 -1.54 -7.70
N VAL A 41 17.84 -1.67 -6.42
CA VAL A 41 18.75 -2.17 -5.36
C VAL A 41 19.19 -3.60 -5.65
N THR A 42 18.26 -4.48 -6.03
CA THR A 42 18.58 -5.86 -6.41
C THR A 42 19.50 -5.93 -7.63
N SER A 43 19.29 -5.05 -8.62
CA SER A 43 20.16 -4.94 -9.80
C SER A 43 21.58 -4.51 -9.41
N LEU A 44 21.71 -3.52 -8.52
CA LEU A 44 23.01 -3.08 -7.97
C LEU A 44 23.69 -4.18 -7.17
N ALA A 45 22.95 -4.91 -6.32
CA ALA A 45 23.47 -6.04 -5.57
C ALA A 45 24.02 -7.14 -6.49
N THR A 46 23.31 -7.40 -7.58
CA THR A 46 23.76 -8.35 -8.62
C THR A 46 25.01 -7.82 -9.31
N ALA A 47 25.06 -6.54 -9.69
CA ALA A 47 26.24 -5.95 -10.32
C ALA A 47 27.48 -6.03 -9.41
N ILE A 48 27.34 -5.74 -8.11
CA ILE A 48 28.43 -5.86 -7.13
C ILE A 48 28.87 -7.33 -6.96
N GLY A 49 27.92 -8.27 -6.96
CA GLY A 49 28.22 -9.71 -6.82
C GLY A 49 28.71 -10.42 -8.10
N VAL A 50 28.46 -9.85 -9.28
CA VAL A 50 28.75 -10.48 -10.59
C VAL A 50 29.96 -9.86 -11.30
N VAL A 51 30.39 -8.64 -10.95
CA VAL A 51 31.60 -8.02 -11.54
C VAL A 51 32.86 -8.75 -11.03
N ASP A 52 33.14 -9.87 -11.68
CA ASP A 52 34.40 -10.61 -11.66
C ASP A 52 35.39 -9.88 -12.58
N THR A 53 36.15 -8.92 -12.03
CA THR A 53 37.31 -8.40 -12.73
C THR A 53 38.42 -9.43 -12.61
N GLY A 54 38.50 -10.30 -13.60
CA GLY A 54 39.39 -11.45 -13.66
C GLY A 54 40.81 -11.17 -13.17
N THR A 55 41.10 -11.65 -11.96
CA THR A 55 42.36 -12.25 -11.50
C THR A 55 42.12 -12.80 -10.09
N GLY A 56 41.36 -13.90 -9.96
CA GLY A 56 41.42 -14.82 -8.80
C GLY A 56 41.07 -14.31 -7.38
N GLN A 57 40.74 -13.03 -7.19
CA GLN A 57 40.46 -12.41 -5.89
C GLN A 57 39.31 -11.39 -6.00
N GLY A 58 38.24 -11.74 -6.72
CA GLY A 58 37.03 -10.92 -6.75
C GLY A 58 36.29 -11.01 -5.41
N ALA A 59 35.94 -9.87 -4.83
CA ALA A 59 35.12 -9.73 -3.63
C ALA A 59 33.73 -10.35 -3.83
N MET A 60 33.60 -11.67 -3.69
CA MET A 60 32.30 -12.32 -3.62
C MET A 60 31.57 -11.79 -2.38
N LEU A 61 30.33 -11.32 -2.57
CA LEU A 61 29.47 -11.00 -1.43
C LEU A 61 29.47 -12.19 -0.47
N PRO A 62 29.67 -11.97 0.84
CA PRO A 62 29.62 -13.05 1.81
C PRO A 62 28.32 -13.84 1.66
N VAL A 63 28.39 -15.17 1.78
CA VAL A 63 27.22 -16.06 1.60
C VAL A 63 26.05 -15.64 2.50
N TRP A 64 26.34 -15.17 3.72
CA TRP A 64 25.33 -14.65 4.64
C TRP A 64 24.59 -13.42 4.09
N ALA A 65 25.30 -12.53 3.38
CA ALA A 65 24.73 -11.32 2.81
C ALA A 65 23.80 -11.66 1.63
N GLY A 66 24.19 -12.62 0.78
CA GLY A 66 23.33 -13.12 -0.30
C GLY A 66 21.98 -13.64 0.20
N TRP A 67 21.98 -14.51 1.23
CA TRP A 67 20.74 -15.00 1.83
C TRP A 67 19.92 -13.91 2.51
N THR A 68 20.58 -12.96 3.18
CA THR A 68 19.91 -11.84 3.85
C THR A 68 19.23 -10.91 2.85
N LEU A 69 19.93 -10.52 1.78
CA LEU A 69 19.38 -9.68 0.71
C LEU A 69 18.21 -10.38 0.01
N LEU A 70 18.33 -11.67 -0.30
CA LEU A 70 17.25 -12.45 -0.88
C LEU A 70 15.99 -12.45 0.02
N ALA A 71 16.17 -12.70 1.32
CA ALA A 71 15.07 -12.67 2.27
C ALA A 71 14.40 -11.28 2.34
N LEU A 72 15.19 -10.20 2.34
CA LEU A 72 14.67 -8.83 2.36
C LEU A 72 13.88 -8.50 1.08
N VAL A 73 14.40 -8.83 -0.09
CA VAL A 73 13.69 -8.65 -1.37
C VAL A 73 12.36 -9.39 -1.37
N CYS A 74 12.33 -10.64 -0.91
CA CYS A 74 11.09 -11.41 -0.81
C CYS A 74 10.08 -10.72 0.14
N LEU A 75 10.52 -10.24 1.30
CA LEU A 75 9.64 -9.54 2.25
C LEU A 75 9.13 -8.20 1.69
N ILE A 76 9.97 -7.44 0.98
CA ILE A 76 9.58 -6.21 0.28
C ILE A 76 8.53 -6.53 -0.79
N GLY A 77 8.73 -7.59 -1.57
CA GLY A 77 7.77 -8.05 -2.57
C GLY A 77 6.42 -8.40 -1.96
N VAL A 78 6.40 -9.20 -0.89
CA VAL A 78 5.17 -9.58 -0.18
C VAL A 78 4.46 -8.35 0.41
N SER A 79 5.20 -7.45 1.07
CA SER A 79 4.62 -6.23 1.66
C SER A 79 4.03 -5.31 0.59
N SER A 80 4.70 -5.18 -0.55
CA SER A 80 4.25 -4.36 -1.69
C SER A 80 3.04 -4.99 -2.38
N MET A 81 3.03 -6.32 -2.57
CA MET A 81 1.86 -7.03 -3.07
C MET A 81 0.66 -6.82 -2.15
N PHE A 82 0.83 -6.93 -0.83
CA PHE A 82 -0.26 -6.68 0.12
C PHE A 82 -0.78 -5.23 0.06
N ALA A 83 0.11 -4.25 -0.08
CA ALA A 83 -0.26 -2.85 -0.20
C ALA A 83 -1.09 -2.59 -1.48
N VAL A 84 -0.70 -3.20 -2.61
CA VAL A 84 -1.33 -3.02 -3.93
C VAL A 84 -2.55 -3.92 -4.15
N TRP A 85 -2.65 -5.05 -3.44
CA TRP A 85 -3.63 -6.10 -3.68
C TRP A 85 -5.06 -5.54 -3.81
N PRO A 86 -5.87 -5.93 -4.80
CA PRO A 86 -7.27 -5.48 -4.86
C PRO A 86 -8.01 -5.95 -3.60
N ALA A 87 -8.56 -5.05 -2.80
CA ALA A 87 -9.37 -5.47 -1.65
C ALA A 87 -10.79 -5.78 -2.11
N ALA A 88 -11.22 -7.00 -1.82
CA ALA A 88 -12.53 -7.53 -2.22
C ALA A 88 -13.72 -6.84 -1.51
N ASN A 89 -13.48 -6.17 -0.38
CA ASN A 89 -14.53 -5.64 0.50
C ASN A 89 -14.59 -4.10 0.53
N TRP A 90 -14.11 -3.41 -0.50
CA TRP A 90 -14.26 -1.95 -0.55
C TRP A 90 -15.71 -1.58 -0.77
N ASN A 91 -16.24 -0.78 0.13
CA ASN A 91 -17.56 -0.23 -0.01
C ASN A 91 -17.43 1.27 -0.30
N PHE A 92 -17.72 1.68 -1.54
CA PHE A 92 -17.64 3.08 -1.98
C PHE A 92 -18.99 3.80 -1.89
N GLY A 93 -19.92 3.24 -1.12
CA GLY A 93 -21.16 3.89 -0.75
C GLY A 93 -22.39 3.00 -0.92
N PRO A 94 -23.59 3.56 -0.75
CA PRO A 94 -24.83 2.82 -0.83
C PRO A 94 -25.00 2.26 -2.24
N ASP A 95 -25.41 0.99 -2.30
CA ASP A 95 -25.74 0.31 -3.55
C ASP A 95 -26.81 1.12 -4.32
N PRO A 96 -26.50 1.62 -5.54
CA PRO A 96 -27.44 2.38 -6.35
C PRO A 96 -28.74 1.61 -6.60
N ALA A 97 -28.69 0.28 -6.69
CA ALA A 97 -29.87 -0.56 -6.86
C ALA A 97 -30.78 -0.52 -5.62
N LYS A 98 -30.21 -0.44 -4.41
CA LYS A 98 -30.98 -0.26 -3.17
C LYS A 98 -31.61 1.13 -3.08
N LEU A 99 -30.89 2.17 -3.50
CA LEU A 99 -31.43 3.53 -3.56
C LEU A 99 -32.58 3.65 -4.56
N LEU A 100 -32.44 3.03 -5.73
CA LEU A 100 -33.49 2.95 -6.75
C LEU A 100 -34.70 2.13 -6.27
N ALA A 101 -34.47 1.03 -5.54
CA ALA A 101 -35.54 0.21 -4.97
C ALA A 101 -36.36 0.97 -3.90
N SER A 102 -35.77 1.99 -3.26
CA SER A 102 -36.47 2.87 -2.34
C SER A 102 -37.21 4.04 -3.02
N ALA A 103 -37.26 4.08 -4.37
CA ALA A 103 -37.99 5.12 -5.09
C ALA A 103 -39.48 5.14 -4.69
N GLY A 104 -39.96 6.28 -4.20
CA GLY A 104 -41.33 6.46 -3.67
C GLY A 104 -41.45 6.38 -2.15
N THR A 105 -40.35 6.04 -1.45
CA THR A 105 -40.26 6.18 0.02
C THR A 105 -39.95 7.62 0.39
N ASP A 106 -40.19 7.99 1.65
CA ASP A 106 -39.82 9.29 2.19
C ASP A 106 -38.33 9.60 1.97
N VAL A 107 -38.06 10.81 1.45
CA VAL A 107 -36.71 11.21 1.02
C VAL A 107 -35.75 11.27 2.21
N ASP A 108 -36.24 11.66 3.40
CA ASP A 108 -35.40 11.75 4.59
C ASP A 108 -35.07 10.38 5.16
N GLU A 109 -35.99 9.42 5.07
CA GLU A 109 -35.73 8.02 5.43
C GLU A 109 -34.66 7.39 4.52
N VAL A 110 -34.77 7.59 3.20
CA VAL A 110 -33.75 7.12 2.24
C VAL A 110 -32.41 7.79 2.49
N ARG A 111 -32.39 9.11 2.71
CA ARG A 111 -31.15 9.85 2.98
C ARG A 111 -30.50 9.42 4.29
N ARG A 112 -31.28 9.16 5.36
CA ARG A 112 -30.75 8.65 6.63
C ARG A 112 -30.12 7.27 6.44
N SER A 113 -30.82 6.35 5.76
CA SER A 113 -30.30 5.01 5.46
C SER A 113 -29.01 5.06 4.65
N ALA A 114 -28.96 5.90 3.61
CA ALA A 114 -27.77 6.13 2.80
C ALA A 114 -26.60 6.67 3.64
N THR A 115 -26.84 7.67 4.49
CA THR A 115 -25.82 8.25 5.37
C THR A 115 -25.26 7.22 6.35
N THR A 116 -26.11 6.39 6.97
CA THR A 116 -25.63 5.32 7.86
C THR A 116 -24.78 4.29 7.12
N ALA A 117 -25.18 3.90 5.90
CA ALA A 117 -24.40 3.00 5.06
C ALA A 117 -23.03 3.60 4.68
N LEU A 118 -22.99 4.91 4.37
CA LEU A 118 -21.76 5.63 4.07
C LEU A 118 -20.81 5.67 5.28
N VAL A 119 -21.31 5.99 6.47
CA VAL A 119 -20.50 6.02 7.70
C VAL A 119 -19.91 4.64 8.01
N SER A 120 -20.72 3.58 7.87
CA SER A 120 -20.23 2.21 8.04
C SER A 120 -19.14 1.87 7.02
N ALA A 121 -19.33 2.22 5.75
CA ALA A 121 -18.34 2.02 4.71
C ALA A 121 -17.01 2.74 5.01
N ILE A 122 -17.07 3.99 5.46
CA ILE A 122 -15.89 4.78 5.86
C ILE A 122 -15.09 4.05 6.94
N THR A 123 -15.74 3.57 8.00
CA THR A 123 -15.04 2.88 9.11
C THR A 123 -14.35 1.58 8.68
N ILE A 124 -14.98 0.81 7.78
CA ILE A 124 -14.41 -0.44 7.24
C ILE A 124 -13.22 -0.13 6.34
N ASN A 125 -13.36 0.89 5.48
CA ASN A 125 -12.29 1.32 4.57
C ASN A 125 -11.10 1.87 5.35
N ASP A 126 -11.30 2.68 6.40
CA ASP A 126 -10.22 3.27 7.21
C ASP A 126 -9.34 2.21 7.84
N ALA A 127 -9.93 1.15 8.42
CA ALA A 127 -9.17 0.04 8.97
C ALA A 127 -8.30 -0.65 7.89
N SER A 128 -8.86 -0.80 6.69
CA SER A 128 -8.16 -1.40 5.55
C SER A 128 -7.03 -0.50 5.02
N ILE A 129 -7.27 0.82 4.93
CA ILE A 129 -6.26 1.81 4.54
C ILE A 129 -5.12 1.83 5.55
N ALA A 130 -5.43 1.85 6.86
CA ALA A 130 -4.44 1.87 7.92
C ALA A 130 -3.54 0.62 7.90
N ALA A 131 -4.13 -0.56 7.73
CA ALA A 131 -3.39 -1.83 7.62
C ALA A 131 -2.44 -1.83 6.41
N ARG A 132 -2.91 -1.35 5.24
CA ARG A 132 -2.09 -1.23 4.02
C ARG A 132 -1.01 -0.17 4.15
N GLY A 133 -1.31 0.96 4.81
CA GLY A 133 -0.33 1.99 5.12
C GLY A 133 0.78 1.46 6.01
N LYS A 134 0.45 0.61 7.00
CA LYS A 134 1.44 -0.07 7.83
C LYS A 134 2.32 -1.01 7.00
N ALA A 135 1.73 -1.81 6.10
CA ALA A 135 2.47 -2.69 5.22
C ALA A 135 3.46 -1.92 4.32
N TYR A 136 3.04 -0.80 3.76
CA TYR A 136 3.92 0.08 2.99
C TYR A 136 5.10 0.60 3.83
N ARG A 137 4.85 1.06 5.06
CA ARG A 137 5.91 1.54 5.97
C ARG A 137 6.90 0.44 6.32
N VAL A 138 6.42 -0.79 6.53
CA VAL A 138 7.28 -1.97 6.75
C VAL A 138 8.13 -2.24 5.50
N GLY A 139 7.54 -2.24 4.30
CA GLY A 139 8.28 -2.40 3.05
C GLY A 139 9.37 -1.34 2.86
N ALA A 140 9.08 -0.07 3.16
CA ALA A 140 10.06 1.00 3.10
C ALA A 140 11.22 0.82 4.10
N ALA A 141 10.91 0.38 5.33
CA ALA A 141 11.94 0.07 6.32
C ALA A 141 12.82 -1.12 5.91
N LEU A 142 12.21 -2.16 5.31
CA LEU A 142 12.94 -3.31 4.77
C LEU A 142 13.87 -2.92 3.62
N LEU A 143 13.43 -2.03 2.73
CA LEU A 143 14.27 -1.51 1.64
C LEU A 143 15.47 -0.73 2.18
N LEU A 144 15.29 0.08 3.22
CA LEU A 144 16.40 0.75 3.90
C LEU A 144 17.36 -0.26 4.53
N ALA A 145 16.84 -1.32 5.16
CA ALA A 145 17.66 -2.38 5.72
C ALA A 145 18.45 -3.13 4.62
N GLU A 146 17.83 -3.38 3.48
CA GLU A 146 18.48 -4.00 2.30
C GLU A 146 19.67 -3.17 1.84
N MET A 147 19.48 -1.84 1.72
CA MET A 147 20.56 -0.93 1.38
C MET A 147 21.72 -0.94 2.39
N ILE A 148 21.40 -0.98 3.69
CA ILE A 148 22.42 -1.06 4.74
C ILE A 148 23.21 -2.37 4.65
N VAL A 149 22.52 -3.49 4.49
CA VAL A 149 23.16 -4.81 4.34
C VAL A 149 24.04 -4.84 3.11
N LEU A 150 23.57 -4.30 1.99
CA LEU A 150 24.32 -4.25 0.74
C LEU A 150 25.62 -3.45 0.91
N VAL A 151 25.55 -2.25 1.51
CA VAL A 151 26.73 -1.41 1.77
C VAL A 151 27.68 -2.09 2.74
N ALA A 152 27.18 -2.66 3.84
CA ALA A 152 28.00 -3.36 4.81
C ALA A 152 28.73 -4.55 4.18
N ALA A 153 28.02 -5.36 3.38
CA ALA A 153 28.58 -6.50 2.69
C ALA A 153 29.67 -6.08 1.69
N ALA A 154 29.45 -5.00 0.92
CA ALA A 154 30.43 -4.45 0.00
C ALA A 154 31.71 -3.98 0.72
N LEU A 155 31.58 -3.35 1.89
CA LEU A 155 32.72 -2.92 2.70
C LEU A 155 33.50 -4.10 3.31
N THR A 156 32.81 -5.18 3.68
CA THR A 156 33.45 -6.38 4.26
C THR A 156 34.05 -7.32 3.21
N GLY A 157 33.51 -7.32 1.99
CA GLY A 157 33.98 -8.18 0.89
C GLY A 157 35.17 -7.60 0.13
N GLY A 158 35.38 -6.27 0.15
CA GLY A 158 36.46 -5.59 -0.56
C GLY A 158 37.79 -5.46 0.18
N GLY A 159 38.04 -6.28 1.21
CA GLY A 159 39.26 -6.29 2.02
C GLY A 159 40.14 -7.52 1.79
#